data_AF-A0A2D6L819-F1
#
_entry.id   AF-A0A2D6L819-F1
#
_cell.length_a   1.000
_cell.length_b   1.000
_cell.length_c   1.000
_cell.angle_alpha   90.00
_cell.angle_beta   90.00
_cell.angle_gamma   90.00
#
_symmetry.space_group_name_H-M   'P 1'
#
loop_
_entity.id
_entity.type
_entity.pdbx_description
1 polymer ?
#
loop_
_entity_poly.entity_id
_entity_poly.type
_entity_poly.pdbx_seq_one_letter_code
_entity_poly.pdbx_strand_id
1 'polypeptide(L)'
;MNIFRKKLNSKSITQYLTSDRVPKKLKSYKLQASGGYLLLFSVVVSSIVLAIGLGIFNIVNKSLILSSAGRSSQVAFYAADTGVECALYWDRKHEGFSTTVFATSSASNPPVSGVVCNNEDIASEPWIISEQTVSSAKTTFNLTLNNGTCATVVLSKEDSGIRTKIESSGFNTCSLSNPRRIERAIRVTY
;
A
#
# COMPACT_ATOMS: atom_id res chain seq x y z
N MET A 1 -24.65 -72.81 34.07
CA MET A 1 -23.75 -73.60 34.93
C MET A 1 -23.61 -72.86 36.25
N ASN A 2 -24.29 -73.35 37.28
CA ASN A 2 -24.09 -72.92 38.67
C ASN A 2 -22.63 -73.16 39.06
N ILE A 3 -22.07 -72.30 39.93
CA ILE A 3 -21.49 -72.68 41.23
C ILE A 3 -20.78 -71.48 41.90
N PHE A 4 -21.40 -71.07 43.02
CA PHE A 4 -20.84 -70.56 44.28
C PHE A 4 -20.32 -69.12 44.47
N ARG A 5 -21.20 -68.38 45.15
CA ARG A 5 -20.97 -67.30 46.14
C ARG A 5 -19.69 -67.46 46.97
N LYS A 6 -19.02 -66.33 47.23
CA LYS A 6 -18.36 -66.11 48.53
C LYS A 6 -18.73 -64.72 49.08
N LYS A 7 -19.19 -64.72 50.33
CA LYS A 7 -19.63 -63.59 51.15
C LYS A 7 -18.63 -62.43 51.10
N LEU A 8 -19.11 -61.24 50.77
CA LEU A 8 -18.48 -59.97 51.15
C LEU A 8 -18.52 -59.86 52.68
N ASN A 9 -17.35 -59.92 53.31
CA ASN A 9 -17.17 -59.63 54.74
C ASN A 9 -16.53 -58.24 54.87
N SER A 10 -17.18 -57.41 55.68
CA SER A 10 -17.00 -55.97 55.85
C SER A 10 -15.73 -55.58 56.62
N LYS A 11 -14.53 -56.01 56.19
CA LYS A 11 -13.27 -55.65 56.87
C LYS A 11 -12.06 -55.36 55.95
N SER A 12 -12.25 -54.95 54.71
CA SER A 12 -11.13 -54.84 53.75
C SER A 12 -11.19 -53.65 52.79
N ILE A 13 -11.18 -52.42 53.30
CA ILE A 13 -10.87 -51.22 52.48
C ILE A 13 -9.62 -50.47 52.98
N THR A 14 -9.03 -50.84 54.11
CA THR A 14 -7.88 -50.15 54.72
C THR A 14 -6.56 -50.94 54.62
N GLN A 15 -6.25 -51.57 53.48
CA GLN A 15 -4.98 -52.30 53.32
C GLN A 15 -4.17 -52.03 52.03
N TYR A 16 -4.61 -51.13 51.14
CA TYR A 16 -3.80 -50.72 49.97
C TYR A 16 -2.86 -49.54 50.25
N LEU A 17 -2.38 -49.38 51.48
CA LEU A 17 -1.35 -48.38 51.85
C LEU A 17 -0.09 -49.03 52.43
N THR A 18 0.42 -50.08 51.81
CA THR A 18 1.79 -50.55 52.07
C THR A 18 2.45 -51.01 50.78
N SER A 19 2.56 -50.10 49.80
CA SER A 19 3.59 -50.20 48.77
C SER A 19 4.86 -49.58 49.34
N ASP A 20 5.85 -50.44 49.57
CA ASP A 20 7.21 -50.17 49.99
C ASP A 20 7.69 -48.73 49.76
N ARG A 21 7.68 -47.93 50.84
CA ARG A 21 8.51 -46.74 50.90
C ARG A 21 9.96 -47.19 51.02
N VAL A 22 10.59 -47.55 49.90
CA VAL A 22 12.04 -47.43 49.80
C VAL A 22 12.35 -45.96 50.05
N PRO A 23 13.03 -45.59 51.14
CA PRO A 23 13.43 -44.21 51.33
C PRO A 23 14.44 -43.90 50.23
N LYS A 24 13.99 -43.35 49.10
CA LYS A 24 14.89 -42.64 48.19
C LYS A 24 15.49 -41.55 49.04
N LYS A 25 16.74 -41.74 49.49
CA LYS A 25 17.52 -40.72 50.17
C LYS A 25 17.42 -39.47 49.32
N LEU A 26 16.65 -38.49 49.78
CA LEU A 26 16.58 -37.18 49.17
C LEU A 26 17.99 -36.62 49.35
N LYS A 27 18.77 -36.67 48.26
CA LYS A 27 20.12 -36.14 48.23
C LYS A 27 19.97 -34.63 48.38
N SER A 28 20.10 -34.15 49.62
CA SER A 28 20.06 -32.74 49.95
C SER A 28 21.19 -32.04 49.20
N TYR A 29 20.87 -31.40 48.07
CA TYR A 29 21.79 -30.52 47.37
C TYR A 29 22.03 -29.34 48.31
N LYS A 30 23.20 -29.28 48.95
CA LYS A 30 23.66 -28.04 49.56
C LYS A 30 23.77 -27.03 48.43
N LEU A 31 22.88 -26.05 48.38
CA LEU A 31 23.10 -24.84 47.59
C LEU A 31 24.33 -24.16 48.20
N GLN A 32 25.48 -24.38 47.58
CA GLN A 32 26.70 -23.68 47.91
C GLN A 32 26.52 -22.26 47.38
N ALA A 33 26.18 -21.32 48.27
CA ALA A 33 26.04 -19.91 47.95
C ALA A 33 27.43 -19.37 47.57
N SER A 34 27.75 -19.43 46.28
CA SER A 34 29.03 -19.00 45.74
C SER A 34 28.76 -18.28 44.42
N GLY A 35 28.88 -16.94 44.45
CA GLY A 35 28.86 -16.06 43.28
C GLY A 35 27.55 -15.29 43.05
N GLY A 36 27.43 -14.07 43.60
CA GLY A 36 26.30 -13.15 43.38
C GLY A 36 26.33 -12.37 42.06
N TYR A 37 27.25 -12.67 41.14
CA TYR A 37 27.47 -11.89 39.90
C TYR A 37 26.69 -12.43 38.68
N LEU A 38 26.14 -13.65 38.76
CA LEU A 38 25.48 -14.30 37.62
C LEU A 38 24.19 -13.59 37.17
N LEU A 39 23.40 -13.07 38.12
CA LEU A 39 22.18 -12.31 37.80
C LEU A 39 22.51 -11.02 37.03
N LEU A 40 23.55 -10.30 37.47
CA LEU A 40 23.99 -9.07 36.80
C LEU A 40 24.52 -9.38 35.39
N PHE A 41 25.28 -10.46 35.23
CA PHE A 41 25.76 -10.90 33.92
C PHE A 41 24.61 -11.22 32.95
N SER A 42 23.58 -11.95 33.42
CA SER A 42 22.41 -12.27 32.59
C SER A 42 21.66 -11.02 32.14
N VAL A 43 21.53 -10.01 32.99
CA VAL A 43 20.83 -8.75 32.65
C VAL A 43 21.59 -7.97 31.58
N VAL A 44 22.92 -7.91 31.67
CA VAL A 44 23.76 -7.24 30.68
C VAL A 44 23.66 -7.93 29.32
N VAL A 45 23.70 -9.26 29.27
CA VAL A 45 23.55 -9.99 28.01
C VAL A 45 22.17 -9.76 27.39
N SER A 46 21.11 -9.82 28.19
CA SER A 46 19.75 -9.56 27.72
C SER A 46 19.55 -8.13 27.20
N SER A 47 20.18 -7.12 27.81
CA SER A 47 20.07 -5.73 27.35
C SER A 47 20.76 -5.51 26.01
N ILE A 48 21.92 -6.15 25.78
CA ILE A 48 22.64 -6.10 24.50
C ILE A 48 21.79 -6.75 23.40
N VAL A 49 21.26 -7.95 23.65
CA VAL A 49 20.40 -8.65 22.68
C VAL A 49 19.14 -7.84 22.37
N LEU A 50 18.52 -7.22 23.38
CA LEU A 50 17.36 -6.36 23.20
C LEU A 50 17.69 -5.12 22.36
N ALA A 51 18.83 -4.46 22.62
CA ALA A 51 19.27 -3.30 21.86
C ALA A 51 19.48 -3.64 20.37
N ILE A 52 20.10 -4.78 20.08
CA ILE A 52 20.27 -5.28 18.70
C ILE A 52 18.90 -5.57 18.07
N GLY A 53 18.00 -6.25 18.80
CA GLY A 53 16.65 -6.57 18.33
C GLY A 53 15.83 -5.33 17.96
N LEU A 54 15.85 -4.29 18.80
CA LEU A 54 15.17 -3.02 18.54
C LEU A 54 15.80 -2.26 17.36
N GLY A 55 17.12 -2.35 17.20
CA GLY A 55 17.82 -1.80 16.04
C GLY A 55 17.33 -2.42 14.73
N ILE A 56 17.30 -3.75 14.66
CA ILE A 56 16.83 -4.49 13.47
C ILE A 56 15.34 -4.23 13.22
N PHE A 57 14.50 -4.24 14.26
CA PHE A 57 13.06 -3.98 14.14
C PHE A 57 12.78 -2.61 13.49
N ASN A 58 13.51 -1.57 13.90
CA ASN A 58 13.36 -0.24 13.32
C ASN A 58 13.77 -0.19 11.84
N ILE A 59 14.82 -0.90 11.44
CA ILE A 59 15.25 -0.99 10.04
C ILE A 59 14.15 -1.67 9.21
N VAL A 60 13.61 -2.80 9.70
CA VAL A 60 12.55 -3.55 9.00
C VAL A 60 11.27 -2.74 8.89
N ASN A 61 10.86 -2.02 9.95
CA ASN A 61 9.66 -1.18 9.88
C ASN A 61 9.80 -0.09 8.80
N LYS A 62 10.97 0.57 8.73
CA LYS A 62 11.24 1.56 7.68
C LYS A 62 11.27 0.95 6.28
N SER A 63 11.86 -0.22 6.11
CA SER A 63 11.91 -0.89 4.81
C SER A 63 10.51 -1.29 4.32
N LEU A 64 9.65 -1.81 5.21
CA LEU A 64 8.26 -2.15 4.88
C LEU A 64 7.45 -0.93 4.44
N ILE A 65 7.59 0.20 5.16
CA ILE A 65 6.93 1.45 4.78
C ILE A 65 7.41 1.91 3.40
N LEU A 66 8.72 1.91 3.16
CA LEU A 66 9.29 2.31 1.87
C LEU A 66 8.85 1.38 0.73
N SER A 67 8.80 0.07 0.95
CA SER A 67 8.29 -0.90 -0.03
C SER A 67 6.81 -0.66 -0.36
N SER A 68 5.99 -0.34 0.66
CA SER A 68 4.57 -0.02 0.45
C SER A 68 4.39 1.27 -0.35
N ALA A 69 5.19 2.30 -0.08
CA ALA A 69 5.19 3.57 -0.81
C ALA A 69 5.73 3.41 -2.24
N GLY A 70 6.71 2.53 -2.44
CA GLY A 70 7.24 2.17 -3.75
C GLY A 70 6.19 1.51 -4.63
N ARG A 71 5.43 0.55 -4.09
CA ARG A 71 4.31 -0.09 -4.82
C ARG A 71 3.23 0.94 -5.18
N SER A 72 2.79 1.75 -4.23
CA SER A 72 1.82 2.82 -4.49
C SER A 72 2.32 3.86 -5.51
N SER A 73 3.63 4.12 -5.54
CA SER A 73 4.25 4.99 -6.56
C SER A 73 4.16 4.40 -7.97
N GLN A 74 4.35 3.09 -8.13
CA GLN A 74 4.20 2.44 -9.44
C GLN A 74 2.77 2.55 -9.95
N VAL A 75 1.80 2.37 -9.06
CA VAL A 75 0.37 2.52 -9.38
C VAL A 75 0.04 3.96 -9.80
N ALA A 76 0.52 4.96 -9.04
CA ALA A 76 0.36 6.37 -9.39
C ALA A 76 1.03 6.72 -10.73
N PHE A 77 2.22 6.17 -10.99
CA PHE A 77 2.95 6.38 -12.24
C PHE A 77 2.21 5.78 -13.44
N TYR A 78 1.65 4.57 -13.29
CA TYR A 78 0.84 3.93 -14.32
C TYR A 78 -0.42 4.76 -14.67
N ALA A 79 -1.07 5.35 -13.66
CA ALA A 79 -2.19 6.26 -13.89
C ALA A 79 -1.74 7.52 -14.68
N ALA A 80 -0.60 8.11 -14.32
CA ALA A 80 -0.03 9.26 -15.02
C ALA A 80 0.29 8.93 -16.49
N ASP A 81 0.91 7.78 -16.74
CA ASP A 81 1.25 7.29 -18.07
C ASP A 81 0.00 7.13 -18.94
N THR A 82 -1.04 6.50 -18.40
CA THR A 82 -2.33 6.36 -19.09
C THR A 82 -2.95 7.71 -19.43
N GLY A 83 -2.85 8.70 -18.53
CA GLY A 83 -3.34 10.05 -18.76
C GLY A 83 -2.58 10.79 -19.86
N VAL A 84 -1.24 10.70 -19.87
CA VAL A 84 -0.41 11.28 -20.94
C VAL A 84 -0.73 10.64 -22.28
N GLU A 85 -0.79 9.31 -22.35
CA GLU A 85 -1.05 8.58 -23.60
C GLU A 85 -2.43 8.91 -24.16
N CYS A 86 -3.45 9.03 -23.31
CA CYS A 86 -4.78 9.50 -23.70
C CYS A 86 -4.73 10.89 -24.34
N ALA A 87 -4.09 11.86 -23.68
CA ALA A 87 -3.98 13.22 -24.20
C ALA A 87 -3.15 13.27 -25.49
N LEU A 88 -2.02 12.56 -25.54
CA LEU A 88 -1.15 12.54 -26.70
C LEU A 88 -1.84 11.91 -27.91
N TYR A 89 -2.58 10.81 -27.71
CA TYR A 89 -3.35 10.15 -28.75
C TYR A 89 -4.38 11.09 -29.37
N TRP A 90 -5.20 11.75 -28.54
CA TRP A 90 -6.25 12.65 -29.00
C TRP A 90 -5.70 13.95 -29.59
N ASP A 91 -4.54 14.41 -29.13
CA ASP A 91 -3.89 15.57 -29.73
C ASP A 91 -3.32 15.29 -31.13
N ARG A 92 -2.77 14.09 -31.34
CA ARG A 92 -2.10 13.71 -32.61
C ARG A 92 -3.04 13.12 -33.65
N LYS A 93 -3.97 12.28 -33.22
CA LYS A 93 -4.83 11.51 -34.13
C LYS A 93 -6.17 12.18 -34.36
N HIS A 94 -6.73 12.82 -33.32
CA HIS A 94 -8.01 13.55 -33.33
C HIS A 94 -9.06 12.89 -34.25
N GLU A 95 -9.20 11.57 -34.12
CA GLU A 95 -10.00 10.75 -35.04
C GLU A 95 -11.48 11.14 -34.94
N GLY A 96 -12.12 11.46 -36.07
CA GLY A 96 -13.51 11.93 -36.09
C GLY A 96 -13.67 13.44 -35.86
N PHE A 97 -12.58 14.19 -35.66
CA PHE A 97 -12.60 15.65 -35.55
C PHE A 97 -11.79 16.31 -36.67
N SER A 98 -12.24 17.47 -37.14
CA SER A 98 -11.57 18.22 -38.22
C SER A 98 -10.39 19.07 -37.73
N THR A 99 -10.30 19.30 -36.41
CA THR A 99 -9.27 20.13 -35.75
C THR A 99 -8.77 19.43 -34.50
N THR A 100 -7.75 20.01 -33.86
CA THR A 100 -7.28 19.52 -32.55
C THR A 100 -8.44 19.48 -31.56
N VAL A 101 -8.49 18.41 -30.77
CA VAL A 101 -9.55 18.19 -29.78
C VAL A 101 -9.43 19.19 -28.63
N PHE A 102 -8.21 19.53 -28.24
CA PHE A 102 -7.95 20.46 -27.14
C PHE A 102 -7.89 21.91 -27.60
N ALA A 103 -8.22 22.84 -26.68
CA ALA A 103 -8.20 24.26 -26.96
C ALA A 103 -6.77 24.76 -27.25
N THR A 104 -6.62 25.58 -28.28
CA THR A 104 -5.36 26.24 -28.68
C THR A 104 -5.39 27.75 -28.52
N SER A 105 -6.57 28.33 -28.33
CA SER A 105 -6.82 29.78 -28.21
C SER A 105 -8.18 30.07 -27.59
N SER A 106 -8.48 31.34 -27.32
CA SER A 106 -9.77 31.84 -26.86
C SER A 106 -10.92 31.67 -27.86
N ALA A 107 -10.61 31.40 -29.14
CA ALA A 107 -11.59 31.10 -30.18
C ALA A 107 -11.84 29.60 -30.37
N SER A 108 -11.14 28.75 -29.60
CA SER A 108 -11.27 27.30 -29.70
C SER A 108 -12.63 26.82 -29.21
N ASN A 109 -13.24 25.90 -29.95
CA ASN A 109 -14.49 25.26 -29.56
C ASN A 109 -14.28 23.75 -29.38
N PRO A 110 -13.71 23.30 -28.24
CA PRO A 110 -13.47 21.88 -27.99
C PRO A 110 -14.77 21.07 -28.01
N PRO A 111 -14.70 19.79 -28.40
CA PRO A 111 -15.87 18.94 -28.47
C PRO A 111 -16.41 18.62 -27.07
N VAL A 112 -17.72 18.38 -27.00
CA VAL A 112 -18.45 18.02 -25.76
C VAL A 112 -18.66 16.51 -25.61
N SER A 113 -18.23 15.72 -26.60
CA SER A 113 -18.31 14.26 -26.59
C SER A 113 -17.41 13.67 -27.68
N GLY A 114 -17.17 12.36 -27.63
CA GLY A 114 -16.43 11.60 -28.62
C GLY A 114 -14.94 11.48 -28.35
N VAL A 115 -14.48 11.90 -27.15
CA VAL A 115 -13.08 11.82 -26.75
C VAL A 115 -12.97 10.72 -25.70
N VAL A 116 -12.79 9.49 -26.16
CA VAL A 116 -12.87 8.30 -25.28
C VAL A 116 -11.48 7.88 -24.82
N CYS A 117 -11.32 7.72 -23.50
CA CYS A 117 -10.14 7.14 -22.85
C CYS A 117 -10.59 6.20 -21.73
N ASN A 118 -9.95 5.03 -21.59
CA ASN A 118 -10.39 4.01 -20.62
C ASN A 118 -11.90 3.66 -20.73
N ASN A 119 -12.43 3.61 -21.95
CA ASN A 119 -13.86 3.40 -22.24
C ASN A 119 -14.82 4.46 -21.64
N GLU A 120 -14.29 5.58 -21.16
CA GLU A 120 -15.05 6.73 -20.65
C GLU A 120 -14.86 7.92 -21.60
N ASP A 121 -15.95 8.65 -21.89
CA ASP A 121 -15.86 9.87 -22.70
C ASP A 121 -15.39 11.02 -21.82
N ILE A 122 -14.11 11.37 -21.90
CA ILE A 122 -13.54 12.43 -21.07
C ILE A 122 -14.09 13.82 -21.43
N ALA A 123 -14.69 14.00 -22.63
CA ALA A 123 -15.32 15.26 -23.02
C ALA A 123 -16.74 15.42 -22.45
N SER A 124 -17.34 14.34 -21.97
CA SER A 124 -18.67 14.36 -21.35
C SER A 124 -18.68 15.03 -19.98
N GLU A 125 -17.55 14.98 -19.25
CA GLU A 125 -17.29 15.79 -18.07
C GLU A 125 -16.63 17.12 -18.51
N PRO A 126 -17.10 18.28 -18.01
CA PRO A 126 -16.63 19.57 -18.49
C PRO A 126 -15.14 19.76 -18.20
N TRP A 127 -14.36 19.92 -19.27
CA TRP A 127 -12.96 20.31 -19.17
C TRP A 127 -12.82 21.71 -18.58
N ILE A 128 -11.79 21.90 -17.77
CA ILE A 128 -11.43 23.22 -17.28
C ILE A 128 -10.48 23.84 -18.30
N ILE A 129 -10.97 24.83 -19.05
CA ILE A 129 -10.16 25.60 -19.99
C ILE A 129 -9.77 26.92 -19.35
N SER A 130 -8.48 27.12 -19.13
CA SER A 130 -7.93 28.31 -18.48
C SER A 130 -6.82 28.96 -19.32
N GLU A 131 -6.33 30.11 -18.88
CA GLU A 131 -5.14 30.78 -19.47
C GLU A 131 -5.27 31.00 -21.00
N GLN A 132 -6.47 31.38 -21.44
CA GLN A 132 -6.80 31.54 -22.85
C GLN A 132 -6.33 32.90 -23.36
N THR A 133 -5.60 32.90 -24.47
CA THR A 133 -5.24 34.07 -25.27
C THR A 133 -5.59 33.80 -26.74
N VAL A 134 -5.33 34.74 -27.64
CA VAL A 134 -5.55 34.53 -29.08
C VAL A 134 -4.69 33.40 -29.67
N SER A 135 -3.63 32.98 -28.99
CA SER A 135 -2.68 31.97 -29.47
C SER A 135 -2.27 30.94 -28.41
N SER A 136 -2.91 30.94 -27.24
CA SER A 136 -2.63 29.95 -26.20
C SER A 136 -3.91 29.53 -25.48
N ALA A 137 -3.95 28.30 -25.01
CA ALA A 137 -4.97 27.85 -24.08
C ALA A 137 -4.46 26.64 -23.29
N LYS A 138 -5.05 26.46 -22.11
CA LYS A 138 -4.75 25.34 -21.23
C LYS A 138 -6.02 24.55 -20.98
N THR A 139 -6.00 23.26 -21.31
CA THR A 139 -7.12 22.35 -21.09
C THR A 139 -6.75 21.38 -19.96
N THR A 140 -7.59 21.29 -18.94
CA THR A 140 -7.42 20.34 -17.83
C THR A 140 -8.60 19.39 -17.78
N PHE A 141 -8.31 18.09 -17.74
CA PHE A 141 -9.32 17.06 -17.57
C PHE A 141 -8.85 16.01 -16.54
N ASN A 142 -9.81 15.29 -15.97
CA ASN A 142 -9.53 14.19 -15.06
C ASN A 142 -9.87 12.87 -15.76
N LEU A 143 -9.08 11.84 -15.46
CA LEU A 143 -9.28 10.48 -15.92
C LEU A 143 -9.39 9.58 -14.70
N THR A 144 -10.49 8.83 -14.60
CA THR A 144 -10.64 7.78 -13.59
C THR A 144 -10.41 6.42 -14.21
N LEU A 145 -9.58 5.60 -13.55
CA LEU A 145 -9.30 4.23 -13.98
C LEU A 145 -10.15 3.25 -13.17
N ASN A 146 -10.49 2.12 -13.80
CA ASN A 146 -11.38 1.10 -13.22
C ASN A 146 -10.87 0.49 -11.90
N ASN A 147 -9.58 0.65 -11.60
CA ASN A 147 -8.92 0.19 -10.39
C ASN A 147 -9.01 1.19 -9.21
N GLY A 148 -9.76 2.29 -9.34
CA GLY A 148 -9.89 3.33 -8.31
C GLY A 148 -8.72 4.31 -8.22
N THR A 149 -7.84 4.27 -9.22
CA THR A 149 -6.77 5.27 -9.43
C THR A 149 -7.26 6.34 -10.39
N CYS A 150 -6.57 7.48 -10.43
CA CYS A 150 -6.92 8.56 -11.33
C CYS A 150 -5.70 9.35 -11.74
N ALA A 151 -5.87 10.09 -12.83
CA ALA A 151 -4.92 11.06 -13.29
C ALA A 151 -5.60 12.39 -13.58
N THR A 152 -4.90 13.48 -13.30
CA THR A 152 -5.27 14.82 -13.74
C THR A 152 -4.31 15.21 -14.84
N VAL A 153 -4.84 15.50 -16.02
CA VAL A 153 -4.03 15.84 -17.19
C VAL A 153 -4.24 17.32 -17.51
N VAL A 154 -3.13 18.01 -17.69
CA VAL A 154 -3.05 19.42 -18.03
C VAL A 154 -2.32 19.54 -19.36
N LEU A 155 -3.01 20.08 -20.35
CA LEU A 155 -2.49 20.28 -21.70
C LEU A 155 -2.42 21.76 -21.99
N SER A 156 -1.21 22.27 -22.21
CA SER A 156 -0.92 23.66 -22.54
C SER A 156 -0.52 23.76 -24.00
N LYS A 157 -1.26 24.55 -24.77
CA LYS A 157 -0.98 24.90 -26.16
C LYS A 157 -0.50 26.35 -26.20
N GLU A 158 0.64 26.58 -26.81
CA GLU A 158 1.23 27.91 -27.04
C GLU A 158 1.48 28.11 -28.54
N ASP A 159 1.60 29.37 -28.97
CA ASP A 159 1.86 29.76 -30.36
C ASP A 159 0.88 29.13 -31.38
N SER A 160 -0.42 29.19 -31.08
CA SER A 160 -1.51 28.57 -31.86
C SER A 160 -1.40 27.04 -31.97
N GLY A 161 -0.80 26.41 -30.96
CA GLY A 161 -0.62 24.96 -30.87
C GLY A 161 0.66 24.43 -31.51
N ILE A 162 1.59 25.31 -31.90
CA ILE A 162 2.94 24.91 -32.36
C ILE A 162 3.70 24.25 -31.22
N ARG A 163 3.59 24.78 -30.00
CA ARG A 163 4.23 24.22 -28.80
C ARG A 163 3.17 23.59 -27.92
N THR A 164 3.33 22.32 -27.64
CA THR A 164 2.40 21.57 -26.80
C THR A 164 3.13 20.99 -25.60
N LYS A 165 2.60 21.27 -24.42
CA LYS A 165 3.06 20.68 -23.16
C LYS A 165 1.91 19.88 -22.56
N ILE A 166 2.15 18.59 -22.34
CA ILE A 166 1.23 17.68 -21.67
C ILE A 166 1.85 17.32 -20.32
N GLU A 167 1.09 17.49 -19.25
CA GLU A 167 1.49 17.14 -17.89
C GLU A 167 0.38 16.29 -17.27
N SER A 168 0.66 15.03 -16.99
CA SER A 168 -0.28 14.16 -16.29
C SER A 168 0.24 13.84 -14.90
N SER A 169 -0.57 14.15 -13.89
CA SER A 169 -0.36 13.77 -12.50
C SER A 169 -1.26 12.58 -12.16
N GLY A 170 -0.68 11.41 -11.95
CA GLY A 170 -1.37 10.20 -11.53
C GLY A 170 -1.31 9.97 -10.03
N PHE A 171 -2.36 9.33 -9.50
CA PHE A 171 -2.57 9.12 -8.08
C PHE A 171 -2.95 7.68 -7.78
N ASN A 172 -2.40 7.12 -6.68
CA ASN A 172 -2.77 5.78 -6.23
C ASN A 172 -4.22 5.68 -5.69
N THR A 173 -4.84 6.82 -5.37
CA THR A 173 -6.25 6.92 -4.96
C THR A 173 -6.79 8.31 -5.28
N CYS A 174 -8.06 8.37 -5.65
CA CYS A 174 -8.76 9.63 -5.91
C CYS A 174 -9.26 10.34 -4.65
N SER A 175 -9.18 9.68 -3.49
CA SER A 175 -9.58 10.27 -2.22
C SER A 175 -8.53 11.28 -1.73
N LEU A 176 -8.87 12.57 -1.78
CA LEU A 176 -7.99 13.66 -1.31
C LEU A 176 -7.69 13.60 0.19
N SER A 177 -8.55 12.96 0.98
CA SER A 177 -8.39 12.81 2.44
C SER A 177 -7.43 11.70 2.85
N ASN A 178 -6.95 10.87 1.92
CA ASN A 178 -6.12 9.72 2.25
C ASN A 178 -4.67 10.15 2.56
N PRO A 179 -4.15 9.97 3.79
CA PRO A 179 -2.78 10.36 4.14
C PRO A 179 -1.70 9.51 3.44
N ARG A 180 -2.08 8.38 2.84
CA ARG A 180 -1.20 7.53 2.01
C ARG A 180 -1.39 7.79 0.51
N ARG A 181 -1.97 8.94 0.15
CA ARG A 181 -2.07 9.38 -1.24
C ARG A 181 -0.67 9.73 -1.75
N ILE A 182 -0.29 9.10 -2.84
CA ILE A 182 0.98 9.32 -3.53
C ILE A 182 0.67 9.84 -4.93
N GLU A 183 1.46 10.81 -5.36
CA GLU A 183 1.43 11.41 -6.69
C GLU A 183 2.70 11.10 -7.46
N ARG A 184 2.55 10.84 -8.76
CA ARG A 184 3.63 10.79 -9.75
C ARG A 184 3.19 11.53 -10.99
N ALA A 185 4.08 12.30 -11.60
CA ALA A 185 3.76 13.09 -12.78
C ALA A 185 4.69 12.76 -13.95
N ILE A 186 4.14 12.80 -15.17
CA ILE A 186 4.87 12.69 -16.43
C ILE A 186 4.60 13.94 -17.23
N ARG A 187 5.66 14.48 -17.85
CA ARG A 187 5.58 15.67 -18.69
C ARG A 187 6.18 15.37 -20.06
N VAL A 188 5.43 15.70 -21.10
CA VAL A 188 5.84 15.59 -22.49
C VAL A 188 5.72 16.97 -23.15
N THR A 189 6.74 17.37 -23.90
CA THR A 189 6.76 18.64 -24.63
C THR A 189 7.22 18.39 -26.06
N TYR A 190 6.54 18.98 -27.02
CA TYR A 190 6.92 18.93 -28.44
C TYR A 190 6.46 20.18 -29.19
#